data_AF-A0A3M1AY85-F1
#
_entry.id   AF-A0A3M1AY85-F1
#
_cell.length_a   1.000
_cell.length_b   1.000
_cell.length_c   1.000
_cell.angle_alpha   90.00
_cell.angle_beta   90.00
_cell.angle_gamma   90.00
#
_symmetry.space_group_name_H-M   'P 1'
#
loop_
_entity.id
_entity.type
_entity.pdbx_description
1 polymer ?
#
loop_
_entity_poly.entity_id
_entity_poly.type
_entity_poly.pdbx_seq_one_letter_code
_entity_poly.pdbx_strand_id
1 'polypeptide(L)' 'MQSLREGLPGTAIIAGSGVGVENVQEIMRFADAAIVGTSIKFDRVVTRRVDPHRIGELMGKIKQRKS' A
#
# COMPACT_ATOMS: atom_id res chain seq x y z
N MET A 1 9.57 -9.77 0.37
CA MET A 1 8.41 -10.02 -0.51
C MET A 1 8.79 -10.73 -1.80
N GLN A 2 9.89 -10.36 -2.47
CA GLN A 2 10.34 -11.05 -3.69
C GLN A 2 10.48 -12.57 -3.54
N SER A 3 11.19 -13.05 -2.52
CA SER A 3 11.34 -14.49 -2.26
C SER A 3 10.02 -15.22 -2.02
N LEU A 4 9.00 -14.55 -1.46
CA LEU A 4 7.65 -15.11 -1.31
C LEU A 4 6.95 -15.23 -2.66
N ARG A 5 7.09 -14.22 -3.53
CA ARG A 5 6.51 -14.25 -4.88
C ARG A 5 7.12 -15.34 -5.75
N GLU A 6 8.43 -15.56 -5.59
CA GLU A 6 9.18 -16.62 -6.28
C GLU A 6 8.88 -18.01 -5.70
N GLY A 7 8.83 -18.15 -4.37
CA GLY A 7 8.61 -19.43 -3.69
C GLY A 7 7.15 -19.91 -3.63
N LEU A 8 6.19 -19.01 -3.83
CA LEU A 8 4.75 -19.30 -3.81
C LEU A 8 4.08 -18.77 -5.10
N PRO A 9 4.42 -19.31 -6.27
CA PRO A 9 3.78 -18.90 -7.52
C PRO A 9 2.27 -19.18 -7.47
N GLY A 10 1.45 -18.24 -7.95
CA GLY A 10 -0.02 -18.36 -7.95
C GLY A 10 -0.72 -18.03 -6.63
N THR A 11 -0.01 -17.97 -5.51
CA THR A 11 -0.60 -17.53 -4.23
C THR A 11 -0.75 -16.01 -4.20
N ALA A 12 -1.90 -15.52 -3.72
CA ALA A 12 -2.14 -14.09 -3.53
C ALA A 12 -1.34 -13.55 -2.33
N ILE A 13 -0.66 -12.43 -2.52
CA ILE A 13 0.13 -11.75 -1.49
C ILE A 13 -0.56 -10.43 -1.13
N ILE A 14 -0.92 -10.28 0.15
CA ILE A 14 -1.55 -9.06 0.67
C ILE A 14 -0.61 -8.39 1.67
N ALA A 15 -0.27 -7.12 1.44
CA ALA A 15 0.51 -6.31 2.38
C ALA A 15 -0.40 -5.78 3.50
N GLY A 16 -0.15 -6.17 4.75
CA GLY A 16 -1.02 -5.81 5.89
C GLY A 16 -0.54 -4.64 6.76
N SER A 17 0.74 -4.29 6.72
CA SER A 17 1.33 -3.27 7.61
C SER A 17 2.35 -2.40 6.88
N GLY A 18 2.55 -1.18 7.40
CA GLY A 18 3.59 -0.27 6.91
C GLY A 18 3.36 0.32 5.51
N VAL A 19 2.22 0.06 4.86
CA VAL A 19 1.92 0.59 3.53
C VAL A 19 1.53 2.08 3.62
N GLY A 20 2.14 2.92 2.79
CA GLY A 20 1.88 4.36 2.72
C GLY A 20 2.28 4.97 1.37
N VAL A 21 2.06 6.27 1.21
CA VAL A 21 2.37 7.03 -0.03
C VAL A 21 3.83 6.87 -0.43
N GLU A 22 4.71 6.70 0.56
CA GLU A 22 6.16 6.66 0.41
C GLU A 22 6.64 5.34 -0.23
N ASN A 23 5.95 4.22 0.02
CA ASN A 23 6.41 2.87 -0.39
C ASN A 23 5.37 2.05 -1.16
N VAL A 24 4.17 2.58 -1.40
CA VAL A 24 3.08 1.83 -2.07
C VAL A 24 3.49 1.28 -3.43
N GLN A 25 4.25 2.03 -4.24
CA GLN A 25 4.65 1.55 -5.56
C GLN A 25 5.58 0.35 -5.48
N GLU A 26 6.55 0.39 -4.54
CA GLU A 26 7.50 -0.70 -4.33
C GLU A 26 6.79 -1.96 -3.81
N ILE A 27 5.93 -1.81 -2.80
CA ILE A 27 5.17 -2.92 -2.22
C ILE A 27 4.29 -3.60 -3.27
N MET A 28 3.55 -2.80 -4.05
CA MET A 28 2.65 -3.31 -5.08
C MET A 28 3.38 -3.96 -6.27
N ARG A 29 4.73 -3.88 -6.35
CA ARG A 29 5.50 -4.71 -7.31
C ARG A 29 5.38 -6.19 -7.02
N PHE A 30 5.19 -6.57 -5.76
CA PHE A 30 5.19 -7.95 -5.30
C PHE A 30 3.89 -8.37 -4.64
N ALA A 31 3.09 -7.42 -4.15
CA ALA A 31 1.79 -7.65 -3.55
C ALA A 31 0.66 -7.45 -4.57
N ASP A 32 -0.38 -8.27 -4.44
CA ASP A 32 -1.60 -8.19 -5.24
C ASP A 32 -2.61 -7.19 -4.63
N ALA A 33 -2.56 -7.01 -3.30
CA ALA A 33 -3.37 -6.06 -2.57
C ALA A 33 -2.65 -5.52 -1.33
N ALA A 34 -3.18 -4.44 -0.76
CA ALA A 34 -2.69 -3.87 0.49
C ALA A 34 -3.85 -3.39 1.38
N ILE A 35 -3.70 -3.60 2.69
CA ILE A 35 -4.56 -3.02 3.73
C ILE A 35 -3.82 -1.82 4.31
N VAL A 36 -4.46 -0.65 4.27
CA VAL A 36 -3.84 0.62 4.66
C VAL A 36 -4.62 1.24 5.82
N GLY A 37 -3.91 1.68 6.85
CA GLY A 37 -4.48 2.19 8.10
C GLY A 37 -3.87 3.51 8.54
N THR A 38 -2.95 3.47 9.49
CA THR A 38 -2.41 4.66 10.16
C THR A 38 -1.74 5.67 9.22
N SER A 39 -1.14 5.23 8.12
CA SER A 39 -0.37 6.08 7.18
C SER A 39 -1.22 7.11 6.41
N ILE A 40 -2.53 6.89 6.30
CA ILE A 40 -3.49 7.78 5.62
C ILE A 40 -4.27 8.66 6.61
N LYS A 41 -3.99 8.57 7.92
CA LYS A 41 -4.64 9.41 8.94
C LYS A 41 -3.84 10.68 9.18
N PHE A 42 -4.51 11.74 9.62
CA PHE A 42 -3.83 12.97 10.03
C PHE A 42 -2.74 12.68 11.06
N ASP A 43 -1.56 13.28 10.85
CA ASP A 43 -0.35 13.12 11.67
C ASP A 43 0.07 11.66 11.93
N ARG A 44 -0.42 10.70 11.11
CA ARG A 44 -0.22 9.26 11.30
C ARG A 44 -0.65 8.77 12.69
N VAL A 45 -1.74 9.31 13.23
CA VAL A 45 -2.31 8.89 14.53
C VAL A 45 -3.52 7.99 14.32
N VAL A 46 -3.53 6.79 14.91
CA VAL A 46 -4.54 5.75 14.69
C VAL A 46 -5.97 6.19 15.04
N THR A 47 -6.15 7.04 16.04
CA THR A 47 -7.46 7.55 16.47
C THR A 47 -7.96 8.73 15.63
N ARG A 48 -7.10 9.33 14.80
CA ARG A 48 -7.50 10.47 13.97
C ARG A 48 -8.27 10.02 12.74
N ARG A 49 -9.05 10.95 12.19
CA ARG A 49 -9.75 10.77 10.93
C ARG A 49 -8.74 10.58 9.78
N VAL A 50 -9.22 9.96 8.70
CA VAL A 50 -8.47 9.85 7.45
C VAL A 50 -8.24 11.25 6.88
N ASP A 51 -7.03 11.46 6.37
CA ASP A 51 -6.60 12.63 5.61
C ASP A 51 -6.89 12.41 4.11
N PRO A 52 -7.87 13.13 3.52
CA PRO A 52 -8.23 12.96 2.12
C PRO A 52 -7.07 13.26 1.15
N HIS A 53 -6.15 14.15 1.52
CA HIS A 53 -5.00 14.48 0.68
C HIS A 53 -4.09 13.26 0.51
N ARG A 54 -3.77 12.58 1.62
CA ARG A 54 -2.94 11.36 1.60
C ARG A 54 -3.60 10.23 0.83
N ILE A 55 -4.93 10.09 0.91
CA ILE A 55 -5.68 9.15 0.07
C ILE A 55 -5.51 9.49 -1.42
N GLY A 56 -5.66 10.77 -1.77
CA GLY A 56 -5.47 11.25 -3.13
C GLY A 56 -4.08 10.91 -3.67
N GLU A 57 -3.03 11.21 -2.91
CA GLU A 57 -1.64 10.89 -3.27
C GLU A 57 -1.41 9.38 -3.43
N LEU A 58 -1.88 8.58 -2.47
CA LEU A 58 -1.75 7.12 -2.49
C LEU A 58 -2.41 6.54 -3.74
N MET A 59 -3.67 6.92 -4.01
CA MET A 59 -4.41 6.45 -5.17
C MET A 59 -3.82 6.98 -6.49
N GLY A 60 -3.26 8.20 -6.48
CA GLY A 60 -2.51 8.75 -7.62
C GLY A 60 -1.33 7.86 -7.99
N LYS A 61 -0.50 7.48 -7.01
CA LYS A 61 0.64 6.58 -7.23
C LYS A 61 0.25 5.18 -7.68
N ILE A 62 -0.88 4.64 -7.19
CA ILE A 62 -1.42 3.34 -7.61
C ILE A 62 -1.90 3.39 -9.06
N LYS A 63 -2.68 4.42 -9.42
CA LYS A 63 -3.26 4.55 -10.76
C LYS A 63 -2.21 4.78 -11.84
N GLN A 64 -1.13 5.50 -11.55
CA GLN A 64 0.01 5.66 -12.48
C GLN A 64 0.66 4.35 -12.92
N ARG A 65 0.52 3.28 -12.12
CA ARG A 65 1.07 1.96 -12.47
C ARG A 65 0.23 1.22 -13.53
N LYS A 66 -1.01 1.64 -13.80
CA LYS A 66 -1.86 1.07 -14.84
C LYS A 66 -1.52 1.71 -16.19
N SER A 67 -0.41 1.31 -16.80
CA SER A 67 -0.11 1.53 -18.22
C SER A 67 0.53 0.29 -18.82
#